data_AF-A0A511VB94-F1
#
_entry.id   AF-A0A511VB94-F1
#
_cell.length_a   1.000
_cell.length_b   1.000
_cell.length_c   1.000
_cell.angle_alpha   90.00
_cell.angle_beta   90.00
_cell.angle_gamma   90.00
#
_symmetry.space_group_name_H-M   'P 1'
#
loop_
_entity.id
_entity.type
_entity.pdbx_description
1 polymer ?
#
loop_
_entity_poly.entity_id
_entity_poly.type
_entity_poly.pdbx_seq_one_letter_code
_entity_poly.pdbx_strand_id
1 'polypeptide(L)' 'MCEQVTGRKARVEHEMRKTGDPARLVASSAKIKQKLGWEATYDLEAIIQTAWKWHSNHPHGYTAK' A
#
# COMPACT_ATOMS: atom_id res chain seq x y z
N MET A 1 -8.46 4.83 -5.08
CA MET A 1 -8.21 4.75 -3.62
C MET A 1 -7.14 5.74 -3.16
N CYS A 2 -5.88 5.67 -3.59
CA CYS A 2 -4.85 6.64 -3.17
C CYS A 2 -5.25 8.11 -3.40
N GLU A 3 -5.73 8.46 -4.58
CA GLU A 3 -6.19 9.83 -4.86
C GLU A 3 -7.41 10.24 -4.01
N GLN A 4 -8.27 9.28 -3.64
CA GLN A 4 -9.44 9.54 -2.80
C GLN A 4 -9.03 9.82 -1.35
N VAL A 5 -8.14 8.99 -0.80
CA VAL A 5 -7.65 9.13 0.57
C VAL A 5 -6.78 10.38 0.73
N THR A 6 -5.95 10.70 -0.26
CA THR A 6 -5.05 11.86 -0.20
C THR A 6 -5.70 13.17 -0.62
N GLY A 7 -6.83 13.10 -1.34
CA GLY A 7 -7.44 14.26 -2.00
C GLY A 7 -6.58 14.88 -3.12
N ARG A 8 -5.52 14.17 -3.56
CA ARG A 8 -4.55 14.66 -4.54
C ARG A 8 -4.57 13.80 -5.79
N LYS A 9 -4.45 14.45 -6.95
CA LYS A 9 -4.28 13.75 -8.23
C LYS A 9 -2.83 13.33 -8.42
N ALA A 10 -2.64 12.07 -8.79
CA ALA A 10 -1.34 11.54 -9.14
C ALA A 10 -1.09 11.75 -10.63
N ARG A 11 0.08 12.27 -10.99
CA ARG A 11 0.55 12.21 -12.38
C ARG A 11 0.98 10.78 -12.67
N VAL A 12 0.34 10.14 -13.64
CA VAL A 12 0.62 8.76 -14.05
C VAL A 12 1.12 8.77 -15.49
N GLU A 13 2.25 8.12 -15.73
CA GLU A 13 2.83 7.93 -17.06
C GLU A 13 3.01 6.43 -17.28
N HIS A 14 2.58 5.96 -18.45
CA HIS A 14 2.67 4.55 -18.80
C HIS A 14 3.98 4.28 -19.54
N GLU A 15 4.77 3.35 -19.01
CA GLU A 15 6.04 2.94 -19.59
C GLU A 15 6.06 1.43 -19.90
N MET A 16 7.19 0.96 -20.45
CA MET A 16 7.40 -0.46 -20.73
C MET A 16 7.37 -1.30 -19.44
N ARG A 17 6.90 -2.53 -19.57
CA ARG A 17 6.87 -3.48 -18.44
C ARG A 17 8.30 -3.74 -17.97
N LYS A 18 8.51 -3.62 -16.66
CA LYS A 18 9.78 -3.98 -16.03
C LYS A 18 10.00 -5.50 -16.12
N THR A 19 11.16 -5.90 -16.65
CA THR A 19 11.54 -7.32 -16.76
C THR A 19 11.52 -7.99 -15.38
N GLY A 20 10.85 -9.15 -15.31
CA GLY A 20 10.73 -9.94 -14.08
C GLY A 20 9.43 -9.74 -13.30
N ASP A 21 8.67 -8.67 -13.54
CA ASP A 21 7.41 -8.44 -12.82
C ASP A 21 6.30 -9.37 -13.35
N PRO A 22 5.60 -10.14 -12.49
CA PRO A 22 4.44 -10.94 -12.91
C PRO A 22 3.23 -10.04 -13.22
N ALA A 23 2.28 -10.55 -14.02
CA ALA A 23 1.07 -9.77 -14.35
C ALA A 23 0.12 -9.60 -13.15
N ARG A 24 0.12 -10.56 -12.22
CA ARG A 24 -0.64 -10.54 -10.97
C ARG A 24 0.06 -11.40 -9.93
N LEU A 25 0.09 -10.92 -8.69
CA LEU A 25 0.60 -11.67 -7.53
C LEU A 25 -0.30 -11.42 -6.32
N VAL A 26 -1.04 -12.43 -5.89
CA VAL A 26 -1.95 -12.35 -4.74
C VAL A 26 -1.79 -13.61 -3.89
N ALA A 27 -1.63 -13.44 -2.59
CA ALA A 27 -1.50 -14.56 -1.65
C ALA A 27 -2.87 -15.03 -1.13
N SER A 28 -3.02 -16.35 -0.92
CA SER A 28 -4.12 -16.89 -0.13
C SER A 28 -3.75 -16.87 1.35
N SER A 29 -4.61 -16.27 2.18
CA SER A 29 -4.47 -16.27 3.66
C SER A 29 -5.10 -17.50 4.32
N ALA A 30 -5.68 -18.43 3.55
CA ALA A 30 -6.45 -19.56 4.09
C ALA A 30 -5.63 -20.44 5.06
N LYS A 31 -4.37 -20.74 4.71
CA LYS A 31 -3.51 -21.62 5.53
C LYS A 31 -3.20 -21.02 6.91
N ILE A 32 -2.87 -19.73 6.95
CA ILE A 32 -2.50 -19.05 8.20
C ILE A 32 -3.74 -18.81 9.08
N LYS A 33 -4.90 -18.51 8.47
CA LYS A 33 -6.19 -18.45 9.16
C LYS A 33 -6.54 -19.80 9.80
N GLN A 34 -6.43 -20.90 9.06
CA GLN A 34 -6.72 -22.23 9.58
C GLN A 34 -5.77 -22.64 10.71
N LYS A 35 -4.46 -22.36 10.57
CA LYS A 35 -3.45 -22.89 11.50
C LYS A 35 -3.27 -22.03 12.74
N LEU A 36 -3.44 -20.72 12.63
CA LEU A 36 -3.12 -19.77 13.70
C LEU A 36 -4.33 -18.94 14.13
N GLY A 37 -5.49 -19.09 13.48
CA GLY A 37 -6.64 -18.19 13.70
C GLY A 37 -6.37 -16.74 13.30
N TRP A 38 -5.27 -16.49 12.58
CA TRP A 38 -4.87 -15.15 12.19
C TRP A 38 -5.67 -14.66 10.99
N GLU A 39 -6.12 -13.42 11.04
CA GLU A 39 -6.81 -12.75 9.94
C GLU A 39 -6.25 -11.34 9.75
N ALA A 40 -6.19 -10.86 8.51
CA ALA A 40 -5.83 -9.48 8.23
C ALA A 40 -6.94 -8.55 8.74
N THR A 41 -6.59 -7.63 9.64
CA THR A 41 -7.54 -6.72 10.29
C THR A 41 -7.66 -5.36 9.61
N TYR A 42 -6.72 -5.03 8.73
CA TYR A 42 -6.66 -3.75 8.03
C TYR A 42 -6.87 -3.96 6.54
N ASP A 43 -7.77 -3.18 5.96
CA ASP A 43 -8.01 -3.14 4.52
C ASP A 43 -7.03 -2.18 3.81
N LEU A 44 -7.18 -2.08 2.50
CA LEU A 44 -6.31 -1.24 1.68
C LEU A 44 -6.47 0.25 1.98
N GLU A 45 -7.68 0.69 2.33
CA GLU A 45 -7.94 2.10 2.63
C GLU A 45 -7.24 2.52 3.93
N ALA A 46 -7.34 1.71 4.98
CA ALA A 46 -6.63 1.93 6.24
C ALA A 46 -5.11 1.94 6.06
N ILE A 47 -4.57 1.02 5.24
CA ILE A 47 -3.13 0.98 4.91
C ILE A 47 -2.70 2.28 4.23
N ILE A 48 -3.44 2.74 3.21
CA ILE A 48 -3.12 3.98 2.48
C ILE A 48 -3.26 5.20 3.40
N GLN A 49 -4.29 5.26 4.23
CA GLN A 49 -4.55 6.39 5.14
C GLN A 49 -3.43 6.55 6.17
N THR A 50 -3.00 5.46 6.79
CA THR A 50 -1.92 5.49 7.78
C THR A 50 -0.58 5.86 7.14
N ALA A 51 -0.27 5.33 5.95
CA ALA A 51 0.91 5.72 5.19
C ALA A 51 0.88 7.21 4.82
N TRP A 52 -0.25 7.71 4.30
CA TRP A 52 -0.39 9.12 3.93
C TRP A 52 -0.23 10.06 5.12
N LYS A 53 -0.82 9.72 6.27
CA LYS A 53 -0.66 10.48 7.51
C LYS A 53 0.81 10.59 7.91
N TRP A 54 1.55 9.47 7.84
CA TRP A 54 2.98 9.47 8.14
C TRP A 54 3.76 10.39 7.19
N HIS A 55 3.60 10.21 5.88
CA HIS A 55 4.32 10.98 4.87
C HIS A 55 3.97 12.48 4.88
N SER A 56 2.72 12.82 5.18
CA SER A 56 2.27 14.21 5.28
C SER A 56 2.89 14.93 6.48
N ASN A 57 3.04 14.21 7.59
CA ASN A 57 3.63 14.77 8.82
C ASN A 57 5.16 14.73 8.83
N HIS A 58 5.77 13.89 7.97
CA HIS A 58 7.22 13.71 7.89
C HIS A 58 7.68 13.83 6.43
N PRO A 59 7.62 15.03 5.82
CA PRO A 59 7.97 15.23 4.41
C PRO A 59 9.44 14.92 4.10
N HIS A 60 10.31 14.99 5.10
CA HIS A 60 11.73 14.59 4.99
C HIS A 60 12.01 13.24 5.68
N GLY A 61 10.96 12.47 5.98
CA GLY A 61 11.08 11.22 6.73
C GLY A 61 11.77 11.44 8.08
N TYR A 62 12.70 10.56 8.42
CA TYR A 62 13.45 10.60 9.68
C TYR A 62 14.61 11.61 9.69
N THR A 63 14.89 12.30 8.57
CA THR A 63 16.05 13.22 8.45
C THR A 63 15.74 14.68 8.77
N ALA A 64 14.47 15.01 9.04
CA ALA A 64 14.10 16.31 9.60
C ALA A 64 14.71 16.46 11.00
N LYS A 65 15.83 17.18 11.09
CA LYS A 65 16.35 17.74 12.34
C LYS A 65 15.67 19.06 12.63
#